data_AF-A0A7S0IYT1-F1
#
_entry.id   AF-A0A7S0IYT1-F1
#
_cell.length_a   1.000
_cell.length_b   1.000
_cell.length_c   1.000
_cell.angle_alpha   90.00
_cell.angle_beta   90.00
_cell.angle_gamma   90.00
#
_symmetry.space_group_name_H-M   'P 1'
#
loop_
_entity.id
_entity.type
_entity.pdbx_description
1 polymer ?
#
loop_
_entity_poly.entity_id
_entity_poly.type
_entity_poly.pdbx_seq_one_letter_code
_entity_poly.pdbx_strand_id
1 'polypeptide(L)'
;EYGGAALQPVAILTTHHHWDHAGGNESLKRTLGSSLEVYGGELDRVAGCTHALGDGDALRVGALRVQAILVPGHTHGSMAFVIGGPTPCVFGGDLLFCGGCGAPFEGSSDQMTHSFAKLWAACPSNTRIFPGHE
;
A
#
# COMPACT_ATOMS: atom_id res chain seq x y z
N GLU A 1 -25.67 6.27 16.60
CA GLU A 1 -25.37 4.94 17.16
C GLU A 1 -24.86 4.05 16.03
N TYR A 2 -23.57 3.71 16.02
CA TYR A 2 -23.01 2.81 14.99
C TYR A 2 -23.17 1.36 15.48
N GLY A 3 -24.36 0.80 15.29
CA GLY A 3 -24.65 -0.63 15.52
C GLY A 3 -24.04 -1.53 14.43
N GLY A 4 -22.78 -1.31 14.07
CA GLY A 4 -22.06 -2.15 13.12
C GLY A 4 -21.51 -3.39 13.83
N ALA A 5 -21.68 -4.56 13.23
CA ALA A 5 -20.95 -5.75 13.64
C ALA A 5 -19.44 -5.44 13.71
N ALA A 6 -18.74 -6.03 14.68
CA ALA A 6 -17.30 -5.87 14.81
C ALA A 6 -16.61 -6.23 13.47
N LEU A 7 -15.75 -5.35 12.98
CA LEU A 7 -14.98 -5.61 11.77
C LEU A 7 -13.99 -6.75 12.02
N GLN A 8 -13.86 -7.63 11.03
CA GLN A 8 -12.92 -8.75 11.03
C GLN A 8 -11.82 -8.44 10.01
N PRO A 9 -10.57 -8.22 10.45
CA PRO A 9 -9.43 -8.06 9.54
C PRO A 9 -9.22 -9.33 8.73
N VAL A 10 -9.15 -9.20 7.40
CA VAL A 10 -8.94 -10.34 6.47
C VAL A 10 -7.63 -10.23 5.68
N ALA A 11 -7.07 -9.04 5.57
CA ALA A 11 -5.81 -8.80 4.88
C ALA A 11 -5.03 -7.61 5.48
N ILE A 12 -3.73 -7.60 5.24
CA ILE A 12 -2.79 -6.50 5.47
C ILE A 12 -2.20 -6.11 4.12
N LEU A 13 -2.28 -4.83 3.77
CA LEU A 13 -1.63 -4.26 2.58
C LEU A 13 -0.42 -3.45 3.05
N THR A 14 0.77 -3.95 2.80
CA THR A 14 2.02 -3.30 3.22
C THR A 14 2.62 -2.56 2.05
N THR A 15 2.81 -1.25 2.20
CA THR A 15 3.34 -0.39 1.13
C THR A 15 4.81 -0.68 0.87
N HIS A 16 5.61 -0.79 1.92
CA HIS A 16 7.02 -1.10 1.84
C HIS A 16 7.58 -1.68 3.14
N HIS A 17 8.84 -2.11 3.12
CA HIS A 17 9.44 -2.98 4.13
C HIS A 17 10.01 -2.26 5.35
N HIS A 18 10.05 -0.93 5.36
CA HIS A 18 10.53 -0.21 6.53
C HIS A 18 9.71 -0.58 7.77
N TRP A 19 10.39 -0.63 8.91
CA TRP A 19 9.87 -1.24 10.12
C TRP A 19 8.63 -0.53 10.66
N ASP A 20 8.53 0.78 10.50
CA ASP A 20 7.38 1.60 10.86
C ASP A 20 6.13 1.27 10.03
N HIS A 21 6.27 0.61 8.87
CA HIS A 21 5.17 0.13 8.03
C HIS A 21 4.93 -1.38 8.15
N ALA A 22 5.99 -2.18 8.14
CA ALA A 22 5.92 -3.65 8.08
C ALA A 22 6.13 -4.36 9.43
N GLY A 23 6.63 -3.66 10.44
CA GLY A 23 7.07 -4.26 11.71
C GLY A 23 5.95 -4.93 12.51
N GLY A 24 4.70 -4.54 12.27
CA GLY A 24 3.52 -5.11 12.92
C GLY A 24 2.99 -6.41 12.29
N ASN A 25 3.37 -6.75 11.06
CA ASN A 25 2.72 -7.77 10.23
C ASN A 25 2.67 -9.14 10.92
N GLU A 26 3.83 -9.65 11.34
CA GLU A 26 3.95 -10.96 11.99
C GLU A 26 3.20 -11.01 13.33
N SER A 27 3.19 -9.90 14.08
CA SER A 27 2.46 -9.82 15.34
C SER A 27 0.96 -9.88 15.10
N LEU A 28 0.46 -9.10 14.13
CA LEU A 28 -0.96 -9.09 13.75
C LEU A 28 -1.43 -10.46 13.25
N LYS A 29 -0.64 -11.17 12.43
CA LYS A 29 -0.97 -12.55 12.03
C LYS A 29 -1.07 -13.49 13.23
N ARG A 30 -0.16 -13.39 14.21
CA ARG A 30 -0.22 -14.23 15.41
C ARG A 30 -1.44 -13.92 16.28
N THR A 31 -1.80 -12.64 16.42
CA THR A 31 -2.91 -12.21 17.30
C THR A 31 -4.28 -12.39 16.66
N LEU A 32 -4.41 -12.10 15.37
CA LEU A 32 -5.70 -12.05 14.66
C LEU A 32 -6.01 -13.32 13.87
N GLY A 33 -5.01 -14.17 13.61
CA GLY A 33 -5.17 -15.47 12.95
C GLY A 33 -4.14 -15.69 11.86
N SER A 34 -3.59 -16.91 11.80
CA SER A 34 -2.55 -17.28 10.83
C SER A 34 -3.01 -17.27 9.37
N SER A 35 -4.33 -17.24 9.14
CA SER A 35 -4.94 -17.10 7.82
C SER A 35 -4.97 -15.66 7.29
N LEU A 36 -4.54 -14.67 8.08
CA LEU A 36 -4.49 -13.28 7.64
C LEU A 36 -3.49 -13.12 6.49
N GLU A 37 -3.98 -12.66 5.34
CA GLU A 37 -3.18 -12.48 4.14
C GLU A 37 -2.35 -11.21 4.26
N VAL A 38 -1.05 -11.28 3.97
CA VAL A 38 -0.17 -10.10 3.96
C VAL A 38 0.35 -9.90 2.55
N TYR A 39 -0.03 -8.77 1.97
CA TYR A 39 0.37 -8.35 0.64
C TYR A 39 1.51 -7.34 0.75
N GLY A 40 2.48 -7.45 -0.15
CA GLY A 40 3.60 -6.52 -0.25
C GLY A 40 4.30 -6.69 -1.61
N GLY A 41 5.10 -5.69 -1.99
CA GLY A 41 5.83 -5.73 -3.26
C GLY A 41 6.80 -6.91 -3.32
N GLU A 42 6.83 -7.62 -4.45
CA GLU A 42 7.70 -8.78 -4.68
C GLU A 42 9.19 -8.46 -4.50
N LEU A 43 9.55 -7.19 -4.76
CA LEU A 43 10.93 -6.70 -4.69
C LEU A 43 11.32 -6.18 -3.30
N ASP A 44 10.37 -6.05 -2.37
CA ASP A 44 10.60 -5.29 -1.13
C ASP A 44 10.85 -6.16 0.11
N ARG A 45 10.66 -7.48 0.01
CA ARG A 45 10.90 -8.42 1.13
C ARG A 45 10.15 -8.04 2.42
N VAL A 46 8.91 -7.59 2.28
CA VAL A 46 8.03 -7.23 3.41
C VAL A 46 7.97 -8.35 4.45
N ALA A 47 8.15 -8.00 5.72
CA ALA A 47 8.06 -8.94 6.82
C ALA A 47 6.66 -9.60 6.88
N GLY A 48 6.63 -10.94 6.98
CA GLY A 48 5.41 -11.73 7.05
C GLY A 48 4.56 -11.78 5.79
N CYS A 49 5.06 -11.25 4.67
CA CYS A 49 4.42 -11.31 3.35
C CYS A 49 4.05 -12.75 2.98
N THR A 50 2.78 -12.96 2.64
CA THR A 50 2.27 -14.24 2.12
C THR A 50 1.91 -14.16 0.65
N HIS A 51 1.68 -12.94 0.14
CA HIS A 51 1.30 -12.67 -1.24
C HIS A 51 2.18 -11.55 -1.79
N ALA A 52 3.23 -11.95 -2.52
CA ALA A 52 4.07 -11.03 -3.26
C ALA A 52 3.28 -10.46 -4.44
N LEU A 53 3.30 -9.14 -4.60
CA LEU A 53 2.61 -8.42 -5.66
C LEU A 53 3.61 -7.82 -6.64
N GLY A 54 3.31 -7.98 -7.93
CA GLY A 54 3.96 -7.28 -9.03
C GLY A 54 3.22 -6.00 -9.42
N ASP A 55 3.75 -5.33 -10.42
CA ASP A 55 3.14 -4.13 -10.94
C ASP A 55 1.82 -4.39 -11.67
N GLY A 56 0.77 -3.63 -11.33
CA GLY A 56 -0.51 -3.75 -12.00
C GLY A 56 -1.35 -4.94 -11.51
N ASP A 57 -0.93 -5.63 -10.45
CA ASP A 57 -1.73 -6.70 -9.86
C ASP A 57 -3.05 -6.17 -9.28
N ALA A 58 -4.14 -6.86 -9.61
CA ALA A 58 -5.47 -6.56 -9.11
C ALA A 58 -5.90 -7.64 -8.10
N LEU A 59 -6.33 -7.21 -6.92
CA LEU A 59 -6.79 -8.10 -5.86
C LEU A 59 -8.16 -7.68 -5.32
N ARG A 60 -8.78 -8.62 -4.60
CA ARG A 60 -10.02 -8.40 -3.87
C ARG A 60 -9.78 -8.62 -2.39
N VAL A 61 -10.09 -7.60 -1.59
CA VAL A 61 -10.07 -7.69 -0.13
C VAL A 61 -11.51 -7.55 0.35
N GLY A 62 -12.17 -8.69 0.60
CA GLY A 62 -13.62 -8.73 0.80
C GLY A 62 -14.36 -8.13 -0.40
N ALA A 63 -15.14 -7.06 -0.17
CA ALA A 63 -15.86 -6.35 -1.23
C ALA A 63 -15.01 -5.32 -1.98
N LEU A 64 -13.82 -4.99 -1.47
CA LEU A 64 -12.95 -3.96 -2.04
C LEU A 64 -12.25 -4.49 -3.30
N ARG A 65 -12.16 -3.64 -4.32
CA ARG A 65 -11.29 -3.85 -5.48
C ARG A 65 -10.05 -3.00 -5.28
N VAL A 66 -8.89 -3.64 -5.24
CA VAL A 66 -7.62 -2.96 -5.02
C VAL A 66 -6.72 -3.21 -6.21
N GLN A 67 -6.14 -2.13 -6.71
CA GLN A 67 -5.10 -2.14 -7.72
C GLN A 67 -3.78 -1.84 -7.02
N ALA A 68 -2.84 -2.79 -7.08
CA ALA A 68 -1.49 -2.60 -6.61
C ALA A 68 -0.65 -2.00 -7.74
N ILE A 69 0.12 -0.95 -7.43
CA ILE A 69 0.93 -0.22 -8.39
C ILE A 69 2.35 -0.17 -7.84
N LEU A 70 3.30 -0.72 -8.58
CA LEU A 70 4.71 -0.62 -8.24
C LEU A 70 5.17 0.83 -8.44
N VAL A 71 5.71 1.41 -7.38
CA VAL A 71 6.12 2.81 -7.27
C VAL A 71 7.55 2.91 -6.69
N PRO A 72 8.56 2.41 -7.42
CA PRO A 72 9.92 2.38 -6.90
C PRO A 72 10.47 3.80 -6.70
N GLY A 73 11.33 3.95 -5.71
CA GLY A 73 11.97 5.23 -5.40
C GLY A 73 12.38 5.31 -3.94
N HIS A 74 11.40 5.36 -3.04
CA HIS A 74 11.66 5.32 -1.60
C HIS A 74 12.34 4.01 -1.20
N THR A 75 11.71 2.88 -1.53
CA THR A 75 12.34 1.56 -1.59
C THR A 75 12.22 0.98 -3.00
N HIS A 76 12.96 -0.08 -3.30
CA HIS A 76 12.92 -0.75 -4.60
C HIS A 76 11.56 -1.38 -4.91
N GLY A 77 10.88 -1.91 -3.90
CA GLY A 77 9.61 -2.61 -4.04
C GLY A 77 8.41 -1.89 -3.45
N SER A 78 8.51 -0.57 -3.22
CA SER A 78 7.40 0.25 -2.74
C SER A 78 6.16 0.08 -3.61
N MET A 79 5.01 -0.15 -2.98
CA MET A 79 3.70 -0.32 -3.60
C MET A 79 2.73 0.77 -3.14
N ALA A 80 1.96 1.29 -4.08
CA ALA A 80 0.77 2.09 -3.80
C ALA A 80 -0.49 1.24 -4.06
N PHE A 81 -1.49 1.38 -3.19
CA PHE A 81 -2.75 0.64 -3.30
C PHE A 81 -3.89 1.59 -3.62
N VAL A 82 -4.43 1.47 -4.84
CA VAL A 82 -5.61 2.23 -5.27
C VAL A 82 -6.86 1.39 -5.02
N ILE A 83 -7.74 1.86 -4.15
CA ILE A 83 -9.03 1.24 -3.85
C ILE A 83 -10.11 1.92 -4.67
N GLY A 84 -10.80 1.13 -5.50
CA GLY A 84 -11.89 1.62 -6.35
C GLY A 84 -13.17 1.91 -5.56
N GLY A 85 -14.06 2.71 -6.15
CA GLY A 85 -15.36 3.06 -5.59
C GLY A 85 -15.87 4.39 -6.15
N PRO A 86 -17.05 4.87 -5.70
CA PRO A 86 -17.57 6.18 -6.10
C PRO A 86 -16.62 7.34 -5.75
N THR A 87 -15.86 7.17 -4.66
CA THR A 87 -14.75 8.04 -4.28
C THR A 87 -13.53 7.13 -4.09
N PRO A 88 -12.63 7.04 -5.09
CA PRO A 88 -11.44 6.22 -4.98
C PRO A 88 -10.52 6.70 -3.85
N CYS A 89 -9.74 5.79 -3.31
CA CYS A 89 -8.72 6.10 -2.31
C CYS A 89 -7.37 5.55 -2.77
N VAL A 90 -6.28 6.21 -2.42
CA VAL A 90 -4.92 5.71 -2.63
C VAL A 90 -4.15 5.72 -1.32
N PHE A 91 -3.54 4.58 -0.99
CA PHE A 91 -2.58 4.44 0.11
C PHE A 91 -1.20 4.41 -0.52
N GLY A 92 -0.48 5.53 -0.43
CA GLY A 92 0.77 5.77 -1.16
C GLY A 92 2.05 5.42 -0.41
N GLY A 93 1.94 5.04 0.87
CA GLY A 93 3.10 4.89 1.75
C GLY A 93 3.95 6.15 1.74
N ASP A 94 5.25 5.96 1.58
CA ASP A 94 6.24 7.03 1.64
C ASP A 94 6.62 7.55 0.24
N LEU A 95 5.85 7.21 -0.80
CA LEU A 95 5.99 7.88 -2.08
C LEU A 95 5.50 9.33 -1.96
N LEU A 96 4.25 9.55 -1.52
CA LEU A 96 3.54 10.82 -1.58
C LEU A 96 3.07 11.28 -0.19
N PHE A 97 3.36 12.54 0.14
CA PHE A 97 2.87 13.22 1.34
C PHE A 97 2.05 14.45 0.99
N CYS A 98 1.35 15.01 1.97
CA CYS A 98 0.69 16.31 1.84
C CYS A 98 1.74 17.41 1.65
N GLY A 99 1.95 17.85 0.40
CA GLY A 99 2.93 18.89 0.06
C GLY A 99 4.37 18.37 -0.09
N GLY A 100 4.59 17.06 -0.17
CA GLY A 100 5.93 16.49 -0.25
C GLY A 100 6.00 15.05 -0.76
N CYS A 101 7.19 14.47 -0.66
CA CYS A 101 7.49 13.10 -1.05
C CYS A 101 8.53 12.50 -0.10
N GLY A 102 8.61 11.16 -0.04
CA GLY A 102 9.68 10.49 0.70
C GLY A 102 11.04 10.66 0.04
N ALA A 103 12.08 10.43 0.83
CA ALA A 103 13.45 10.39 0.32
C ALA A 103 13.64 9.13 -0.55
N PRO A 104 14.38 9.23 -1.68
CA PRO A 104 14.69 8.07 -2.51
C PRO A 104 15.84 7.27 -1.90
N PHE A 105 15.58 6.52 -0.82
CA PHE A 105 16.64 5.80 -0.11
C PHE A 105 17.27 4.68 -0.94
N GLU A 106 16.48 4.00 -1.76
CA GLU A 106 16.96 2.87 -2.57
C GLU A 106 16.86 3.13 -4.08
N GLY A 107 16.04 4.10 -4.50
CA GLY A 107 15.89 4.49 -5.90
C GLY A 107 16.52 5.82 -6.25
N SER A 108 15.99 6.45 -7.29
CA SER A 108 16.38 7.80 -7.74
C SER A 108 15.20 8.76 -7.75
N SER A 109 15.49 10.06 -7.79
CA SER A 109 14.47 11.10 -8.00
C SER A 109 13.70 10.92 -9.31
N ASP A 110 14.36 10.38 -10.35
CA ASP A 110 13.71 10.08 -11.63
C ASP A 110 12.72 8.93 -11.51
N GLN A 111 13.04 7.91 -10.71
CA GLN A 111 12.11 6.83 -10.39
C GLN A 111 10.92 7.35 -9.57
N MET A 112 11.17 8.17 -8.55
CA MET A 112 10.09 8.84 -7.79
C MET A 112 9.17 9.63 -8.72
N THR A 113 9.74 10.41 -9.65
CA THR A 113 8.97 11.20 -10.64
C THR A 113 8.11 10.33 -11.55
N HIS A 114 8.65 9.22 -12.06
CA HIS A 114 7.87 8.26 -12.86
C HIS A 114 6.76 7.59 -12.04
N SER A 115 7.07 7.23 -10.79
CA SER A 115 6.10 6.67 -9.84
C SER A 115 4.95 7.63 -9.57
N PHE A 116 5.22 8.93 -9.41
CA PHE A 116 4.18 9.96 -9.31
C PHE A 116 3.32 10.05 -10.56
N ALA A 117 3.94 10.13 -11.74
CA ALA A 117 3.21 10.24 -13.00
C ALA A 117 2.27 9.05 -13.21
N LYS A 118 2.74 7.85 -12.87
CA LYS A 118 1.96 6.61 -12.94
C LYS A 118 0.81 6.60 -11.94
N LEU A 119 1.06 6.98 -10.69
CA LEU A 119 0.02 7.04 -9.66
C LEU A 119 -1.04 8.10 -10.00
N TRP A 120 -0.59 9.26 -10.50
CA TRP A 120 -1.46 10.34 -10.96
C TRP A 120 -2.37 9.89 -12.12
N ALA A 121 -1.83 9.14 -13.09
CA ALA A 121 -2.62 8.59 -14.20
C ALA A 121 -3.68 7.57 -13.74
N ALA A 122 -3.42 6.86 -12.64
CA ALA A 122 -4.36 5.89 -12.06
C ALA A 122 -5.43 6.54 -11.15
N CYS A 123 -5.25 7.80 -10.74
CA CYS A 123 -6.09 8.47 -9.74
C CYS A 123 -6.94 9.59 -10.38
N PRO A 124 -8.27 9.42 -10.50
CA PRO A 124 -9.17 10.52 -10.82
C PRO A 124 -9.04 11.69 -9.82
N SER A 125 -9.44 12.90 -10.22
CA SER A 125 -9.28 14.11 -9.39
C SER A 125 -10.02 14.10 -8.05
N ASN A 126 -11.01 13.21 -7.88
CA ASN A 126 -11.72 13.02 -6.62
C ASN A 126 -11.11 11.93 -5.73
N THR A 127 -9.92 11.41 -6.07
CA THR A 127 -9.23 10.37 -5.30
C THR A 127 -8.73 10.94 -3.98
N ARG A 128 -9.05 10.26 -2.87
CA ARG A 128 -8.52 10.61 -1.54
C ARG A 128 -7.14 9.99 -1.35
N ILE A 129 -6.18 10.80 -0.92
CA ILE A 129 -4.80 10.36 -0.67
C ILE A 129 -4.62 10.10 0.83
N PHE A 130 -4.06 8.94 1.16
CA PHE A 130 -3.69 8.53 2.51
C PHE A 130 -2.17 8.28 2.55
N PRO A 131 -1.39 9.27 3.04
CA PRO A 131 0.07 9.16 3.13
C PRO A 131 0.53 8.25 4.28
N GLY A 132 1.80 7.87 4.27
CA GLY A 132 2.43 7.10 5.35
C GLY A 132 2.69 7.90 6.64
N HIS A 133 2.86 9.22 6.54
CA HIS A 133 3.21 10.12 7.64
C HIS A 133 2.40 11.43 7.58
N GLU A 134 2.36 12.16 8.71
CA GLU A 134 1.83 13.53 8.83
C GLU A 134 2.91 14.57 8.51
#